data_AF-A0A0F9P1L9-F1
#
_entry.id   AF-A0A0F9P1L9-F1
#
_cell.length_a   1.000
_cell.length_b   1.000
_cell.length_c   1.000
_cell.angle_alpha   90.00
_cell.angle_beta   90.00
_cell.angle_gamma   90.00
#
_symmetry.space_group_name_H-M   'P 1'
#
loop_
_entity.id
_entity.type
_entity.pdbx_description
1 polymer ?
#
loop_
_entity_poly.entity_id
_entity_poly.type
_entity_poly.pdbx_seq_one_letter_code
_entity_poly.pdbx_strand_id
1 'polypeptide(L)' 'MIDLVRNEFDQPVCTPERPWKEGDETPVVHPKAREVGEQMDGWPGGDIVRMECPTCGTRWKKELPQ' A
#
# COMPACT_ATOMS: atom_id res chain seq x y z
N MET A 1 -33.55 -6.46 -2.18
CA MET A 1 -32.44 -5.50 -2.15
C MET A 1 -31.35 -6.19 -1.35
N ILE A 2 -30.23 -6.54 -1.97
CA ILE A 2 -29.13 -7.22 -1.27
C ILE A 2 -28.47 -6.15 -0.42
N ASP A 3 -28.71 -6.23 0.89
CA ASP A 3 -27.95 -5.47 1.88
C ASP A 3 -26.47 -5.80 1.70
N LEU A 4 -25.76 -4.84 1.12
CA LEU A 4 -24.30 -4.80 1.11
C LEU A 4 -23.86 -4.56 2.55
N VAL A 5 -23.83 -5.62 3.34
CA VAL A 5 -23.08 -5.67 4.59
C VAL A 5 -21.65 -5.32 4.18
N ARG A 6 -21.28 -4.04 4.34
CA ARG A 6 -19.87 -3.66 4.39
C ARG A 6 -19.34 -4.43 5.59
N ASN A 7 -18.71 -5.57 5.33
CA ASN A 7 -18.04 -6.32 6.36
C ASN A 7 -17.10 -5.32 7.04
N GLU A 8 -17.21 -5.14 8.35
CA GLU A 8 -16.43 -4.16 9.12
C GLU A 8 -14.90 -4.41 9.01
N PHE A 9 -14.53 -5.50 8.33
CA PHE A 9 -13.19 -6.01 8.07
C PHE A 9 -12.72 -5.85 6.61
N ASP A 10 -13.56 -5.38 5.67
CA ASP A 10 -13.12 -5.17 4.29
C ASP A 10 -12.37 -3.84 4.16
N GLN A 11 -11.06 -3.93 4.33
CA GLN A 11 -10.16 -2.80 4.16
C GLN A 11 -10.31 -2.25 2.72
N PRO A 12 -10.54 -0.94 2.54
CA PRO A 12 -10.71 -0.36 1.21
C PRO A 12 -9.50 -0.64 0.31
N VAL A 13 -9.74 -0.99 -0.95
CA VAL A 13 -8.69 -1.39 -1.91
C VAL A 13 -8.49 -0.30 -2.96
N CYS A 14 -7.24 0.10 -3.18
CA CYS A 14 -6.86 1.00 -4.26
C CYS A 14 -6.92 0.27 -5.61
N THR A 15 -7.83 0.70 -6.49
CA THR A 15 -7.99 0.17 -7.86
C THR A 15 -7.88 1.29 -8.90
N PRO A 16 -7.67 1.00 -10.19
CA PRO A 16 -7.66 2.05 -11.23
C PRO A 16 -8.97 2.84 -11.32
N GLU A 17 -10.10 2.22 -10.99
CA GLU A 17 -11.42 2.86 -10.98
C GLU A 17 -11.64 3.71 -9.72
N ARG A 18 -11.00 3.33 -8.60
CA ARG A 18 -11.04 4.05 -7.33
C ARG A 18 -9.62 4.18 -6.77
N PRO A 19 -8.79 5.07 -7.36
CA PRO A 19 -7.45 5.32 -6.85
C PRO A 19 -7.55 6.04 -5.50
N TRP A 20 -6.73 5.61 -4.54
CA TRP A 20 -6.57 6.31 -3.27
C TRP A 20 -5.97 7.71 -3.48
N LYS A 21 -6.37 8.67 -2.65
CA LYS A 21 -5.85 10.04 -2.64
C LYS A 21 -5.41 10.46 -1.25
N GLU A 22 -4.50 11.43 -1.19
CA GLU A 22 -4.11 12.05 0.08
C GLU A 22 -5.33 12.68 0.75
N GLY A 23 -5.61 12.27 2.00
CA GLY A 23 -6.81 12.65 2.74
C GLY A 23 -7.94 11.61 2.72
N ASP A 24 -7.86 10.57 1.90
CA ASP A 24 -8.75 9.42 1.99
C ASP A 24 -8.46 8.61 3.26
N GLU A 25 -9.48 7.90 3.75
CA GLU A 25 -9.37 7.04 4.93
C GLU A 25 -8.26 5.99 4.79
N THR A 26 -7.56 5.71 5.88
CA THR A 26 -6.54 4.67 6.00
C THR A 26 -6.92 3.73 7.14
N PRO A 27 -6.61 2.42 7.09
CA PRO A 27 -5.69 1.78 6.15
C PRO A 27 -6.34 1.39 4.81
N VAL A 28 -5.56 1.40 3.72
CA VAL A 28 -6.00 1.03 2.35
C VAL A 28 -5.05 0.00 1.76
N VAL A 29 -5.60 -0.99 1.07
CA VAL A 29 -4.83 -2.06 0.42
C VAL A 29 -4.37 -1.60 -0.95
N HIS A 30 -3.07 -1.68 -1.21
CA HIS A 30 -2.49 -1.38 -2.52
C HIS A 30 -1.96 -2.67 -3.17
N PRO A 31 -2.82 -3.49 -3.82
CA PRO A 31 -2.45 -4.83 -4.30
C PRO A 31 -1.43 -4.80 -5.45
N LYS A 32 -1.36 -3.68 -6.18
CA LYS A 32 -0.39 -3.46 -7.27
C LYS A 32 0.89 -2.75 -6.80
N ALA A 33 1.03 -2.52 -5.50
CA ALA A 33 2.23 -1.89 -4.96
C ALA A 33 3.47 -2.72 -5.27
N ARG A 34 4.55 -2.05 -5.64
CA ARG A 34 5.83 -2.67 -5.96
C ARG A 34 6.96 -1.92 -5.27
N GLU A 35 8.04 -2.62 -4.98
CA GLU A 35 9.27 -2.01 -4.53
C GLU A 35 9.90 -1.22 -5.70
N VAL A 36 10.35 0.01 -5.44
CA VAL A 36 10.92 0.92 -6.46
C VAL A 36 12.29 1.48 -6.07
N GLY A 37 12.94 0.92 -5.06
CA GLY A 37 14.26 1.33 -4.60
C GLY A 37 15.24 0.17 -4.52
N GLU A 38 16.52 0.49 -4.60
CA GLU A 38 17.60 -0.37 -4.12
C GLU A 38 17.56 -0.38 -2.58
N GLN A 39 17.84 -1.53 -1.94
CA GLN A 39 17.95 -1.62 -0.48
C GLN A 39 18.82 -0.46 0.02
N MET A 40 18.23 0.40 0.85
CA MET A 40 18.86 1.69 1.16
C MET A 40 20.01 1.62 2.17
N ASP A 41 20.34 0.45 2.71
CA ASP A 41 21.52 0.26 3.53
C ASP A 41 22.16 -1.08 3.21
N GLY A 42 23.45 -1.03 2.84
CA GLY A 42 24.28 -2.22 2.80
C GLY A 42 24.45 -2.79 4.23
N TRP A 43 24.67 -4.10 4.29
CA TRP A 43 24.99 -4.93 5.46
C TRP A 43 25.54 -4.18 6.70
N PRO A 44 25.08 -4.46 7.94
CA PRO A 44 24.25 -5.60 8.34
C PRO A 44 22.76 -5.28 8.60
N GLY A 45 22.28 -4.07 8.29
CA GLY A 45 20.90 -3.68 8.58
C GLY A 45 20.36 -2.81 7.45
N GLY A 46 19.48 -3.39 6.64
CA GLY A 46 19.03 -2.79 5.38
C GLY A 46 17.63 -3.22 5.03
N ASP A 47 16.71 -3.10 5.99
CA ASP A 47 15.40 -3.75 5.92
C ASP A 47 14.28 -2.79 5.57
N ILE A 48 14.60 -1.60 5.07
CA ILE A 48 13.58 -0.64 4.63
C ILE A 48 13.56 -0.61 3.10
N VAL A 49 12.47 -1.11 2.52
CA VAL A 49 12.18 -0.97 1.10
C VAL A 49 11.27 0.23 0.84
N ARG A 50 11.46 0.87 -0.32
CA ARG A 50 10.53 1.89 -0.82
C ARG A 50 9.48 1.23 -1.70
N MET A 51 8.22 1.35 -1.31
CA MET A 51 7.07 0.88 -2.07
C MET A 51 6.48 2.04 -2.88
N GLU A 52 5.95 1.73 -4.05
CA GLU A 52 5.14 2.62 -4.89
C GLU A 52 3.91 1.87 -5.39
N CYS A 53 2.74 2.49 -5.28
CA CYS A 53 1.54 2.04 -5.96
C CYS A 53 1.46 2.68 -7.36
N PRO A 54 1.55 1.92 -8.46
CA PRO A 54 1.44 2.47 -9.82
C PRO A 54 0.02 2.97 -10.15
N THR A 55 -0.97 2.61 -9.33
CA THR A 55 -2.38 3.01 -9.52
C THR A 55 -2.63 4.44 -9.06
N CYS A 56 -2.19 4.81 -7.86
CA CYS A 56 -2.42 6.14 -7.28
C CYS A 56 -1.15 7.00 -7.18
N GLY A 57 0.03 6.43 -7.44
CA GLY A 57 1.32 7.10 -7.31
C GLY A 57 1.84 7.23 -5.87
N THR A 58 1.08 6.78 -4.87
CA THR A 58 1.51 6.81 -3.45
C THR A 58 2.79 6.03 -3.25
N ARG A 59 3.72 6.62 -2.49
CA ARG A 59 5.00 6.02 -2.11
C ARG A 59 5.13 5.96 -0.59
N TRP A 60 5.62 4.85 -0.06
CA TRP A 60 5.84 4.67 1.38
C TRP A 60 7.06 3.80 1.65
N LYS A 61 7.57 3.88 2.88
CA LYS A 61 8.63 2.99 3.38
C LYS A 61 7.96 1.80 4.06
N LYS A 62 8.45 0.59 3.78
CA LYS A 62 8.03 -0.63 4.47
C LYS A 62 9.27 -1.32 5.05
N GLU A 63 9.20 -1.64 6.34
CA GLU A 63 10.19 -2.48 7.00
C GLU A 63 9.93 -3.95 6.65
N LEU A 64 10.99 -4.68 6.28
CA LEU A 64 10.96 -6.10 6.00
C LEU A 64 11.04 -6.88 7.31
N PRO A 65 10.29 -7.99 7.45
CA PRO A 65 10.39 -8.85 8.63
C PRO A 65 11.83 -9.32 8.84
N GLN A 66 12.30 -9.26 10.09
CA GLN A 66 13.56 -9.84 10.55
C GLN A 66 13.36 -11.26 11.06
#